data_AF-R0BI75-F1
#
_entry.id   AF-R0BI75-F1
#
_cell.length_a   1.000
_cell.length_b   1.000
_cell.length_c   1.000
_cell.angle_alpha   90.00
_cell.angle_beta   90.00
_cell.angle_gamma   90.00
#
_symmetry.space_group_name_H-M   'P 1'
#
loop_
_entity.id
_entity.type
_entity.pdbx_description
1 polymer ?
#
loop_
_entity_poly.entity_id
_entity_poly.type
_entity_poly.pdbx_seq_one_letter_code
_entity_poly.pdbx_strand_id
1 'polypeptide(L)'
;MIDEIVKSTSEASAVLDRIKSMPCEGLEKKVILPLLRKAVNLKLMIQEDTQTDIRKLVIISIKRQDLRKGNLPDEVIQREIKKYDCHQTSLAVQKKVLLLMFIERELGIAMEDDEASDIENLDELADAVIRHLKGGK
;
A
#
# COMPACT_ATOMS: atom_id res chain seq x y z
N MET A 1 -18.00 -2.16 10.61
CA MET A 1 -17.29 -2.63 9.40
C MET A 1 -16.92 -1.47 8.47
N ILE A 2 -17.88 -0.65 8.04
CA ILE A 2 -17.57 0.60 7.31
C ILE A 2 -16.76 1.55 8.18
N ASP A 3 -17.12 1.69 9.46
CA ASP A 3 -16.42 2.59 10.40
C ASP A 3 -14.94 2.23 10.59
N GLU A 4 -14.59 0.93 10.58
CA GLU A 4 -13.19 0.49 10.66
C GLU A 4 -12.42 0.80 9.39
N ILE A 5 -13.03 0.63 8.21
CA ILE A 5 -12.40 0.95 6.92
C ILE A 5 -12.15 2.46 6.81
N VAL A 6 -13.15 3.26 7.21
CA VAL A 6 -13.07 4.72 7.24
C VAL A 6 -11.99 5.17 8.22
N LYS A 7 -11.99 4.61 9.43
CA LYS A 7 -10.97 4.90 10.46
C LYS A 7 -9.56 4.56 9.96
N SER A 8 -9.35 3.35 9.43
CA SER A 8 -8.05 2.89 8.93
C SER A 8 -7.55 3.74 7.75
N THR A 9 -8.47 4.18 6.88
CA THR A 9 -8.14 5.10 5.79
C THR A 9 -7.75 6.49 6.33
N SER A 10 -8.48 7.02 7.31
CA SER A 10 -8.15 8.30 7.94
C SER A 10 -6.80 8.25 8.67
N GLU A 11 -6.48 7.15 9.34
CA GLU A 11 -5.18 6.95 9.97
C GLU A 11 -4.06 6.87 8.93
N ALA A 12 -4.28 6.19 7.79
CA ALA A 12 -3.33 6.15 6.69
C ALA A 12 -3.08 7.55 6.11
N SER A 13 -4.14 8.32 5.88
CA SER A 13 -4.07 9.72 5.43
C SER A 13 -3.26 10.59 6.40
N ALA A 14 -3.49 10.47 7.71
CA ALA A 14 -2.72 11.23 8.71
C ALA A 14 -1.22 10.90 8.69
N VAL A 15 -0.85 9.65 8.40
CA VAL A 15 0.57 9.27 8.25
C VAL A 15 1.17 9.87 6.97
N LEU A 16 0.42 9.88 5.86
CA LEU A 16 0.86 10.49 4.60
C LEU A 16 0.95 12.02 4.71
N ASP A 17 0.02 12.68 5.40
CA ASP A 17 0.05 14.12 5.65
C ASP A 17 1.30 14.52 6.46
N ARG A 18 1.71 13.67 7.41
CA ARG A 18 2.98 13.84 8.12
C ARG A 18 4.19 13.76 7.20
N ILE A 19 4.20 12.85 6.22
CA ILE A 19 5.26 12.76 5.21
C ILE A 19 5.27 14.02 4.34
N LYS A 20 4.10 14.42 3.84
CA LYS A 20 3.91 15.60 2.98
C LYS A 20 4.39 16.90 3.64
N SER A 21 4.18 17.02 4.94
CA SER A 21 4.56 18.21 5.72
C SER A 21 6.03 18.23 6.15
N MET A 22 6.84 17.23 5.77
CA MET A 22 8.27 17.21 6.12
C MET A 22 9.06 18.21 5.29
N PRO A 23 10.08 18.87 5.87
CA PRO A 23 11.04 19.65 5.10
C PRO A 23 11.84 18.74 4.16
N CYS A 24 12.31 19.29 3.04
CA CYS A 24 13.02 18.56 1.99
C CYS A 24 14.25 17.79 2.52
N GLU A 25 14.97 18.40 3.47
CA GLU A 25 16.13 17.82 4.16
C GLU A 25 15.76 16.61 5.01
N GLY A 26 14.52 16.54 5.50
CA GLY A 26 13.99 15.45 6.31
C GLY A 26 13.44 14.27 5.50
N LEU A 27 13.33 14.41 4.16
CA LEU A 27 12.88 13.36 3.25
C LEU A 27 14.02 12.36 2.97
N GLU A 28 14.42 11.63 4.00
CA GLU A 28 15.40 10.55 3.91
C GLU A 28 14.69 9.18 3.87
N LYS A 29 15.19 8.25 3.05
CA LYS A 29 14.60 6.91 2.89
C LYS A 29 14.41 6.18 4.22
N LYS A 30 15.38 6.28 5.13
CA LYS A 30 15.32 5.69 6.48
C LYS A 30 14.15 6.20 7.33
N VAL A 31 13.63 7.39 7.04
CA VAL A 31 12.49 8.02 7.73
C VAL A 31 11.19 7.76 6.98
N ILE A 32 11.21 7.90 5.65
CA ILE A 32 10.02 7.77 4.82
C ILE A 32 9.55 6.32 4.70
N LEU A 33 10.46 5.37 4.50
CA LEU A 33 10.09 3.96 4.29
C LEU A 33 9.26 3.38 5.44
N PRO A 34 9.61 3.56 6.73
CA PRO A 34 8.77 3.09 7.84
C PRO A 34 7.39 3.76 7.90
N LEU A 35 7.30 5.07 7.60
CA LEU A 35 6.03 5.80 7.60
C LEU A 35 5.15 5.35 6.45
N LEU A 36 5.72 5.19 5.26
CA LEU A 36 5.01 4.74 4.07
C LEU A 36 4.52 3.30 4.25
N ARG A 37 5.35 2.42 4.82
CA ARG A 37 4.92 1.07 5.22
C ARG A 37 3.73 1.12 6.16
N LYS A 38 3.77 1.98 7.17
CA LYS A 38 2.65 2.15 8.11
C LYS A 38 1.37 2.60 7.39
N ALA A 39 1.46 3.60 6.51
CA ALA A 39 0.33 4.08 5.73
C ALA A 39 -0.26 3.00 4.81
N VAL A 40 0.60 2.25 4.10
CA VAL A 40 0.19 1.12 3.25
C VAL A 40 -0.49 0.03 4.08
N ASN A 41 0.09 -0.36 5.21
CA ASN A 41 -0.48 -1.39 6.08
C ASN A 41 -1.87 -0.99 6.62
N LEU A 42 -2.02 0.27 7.04
CA LEU A 42 -3.29 0.85 7.45
C LEU A 42 -4.30 0.86 6.29
N LYS A 43 -3.90 1.34 5.11
CA LYS A 43 -4.79 1.40 3.94
C LYS A 43 -5.26 0.02 3.50
N LEU A 44 -4.38 -0.98 3.59
CA LEU A 44 -4.64 -2.36 3.23
C LEU A 44 -5.26 -3.18 4.38
N MET A 45 -5.41 -2.61 5.58
CA MET A 45 -5.92 -3.29 6.78
C MET A 45 -5.17 -4.60 7.11
N ILE A 46 -3.86 -4.58 6.89
CA ILE A 46 -2.95 -5.68 7.23
C ILE A 46 -2.23 -5.35 8.54
N GLN A 47 -1.85 -6.38 9.30
CA GLN A 47 -1.05 -6.19 10.51
C GLN A 47 0.37 -5.83 10.09
N GLU A 48 1.14 -5.27 11.02
CA GLU A 48 2.56 -5.02 10.78
C GLU A 48 3.24 -6.32 10.31
N ASP A 49 3.61 -6.31 9.03
CA ASP A 49 4.28 -7.39 8.33
C ASP A 49 5.62 -6.86 7.79
N THR A 50 6.60 -7.75 7.74
CA THR A 50 7.91 -7.53 7.13
C THR A 50 7.84 -7.53 5.60
N GLN A 51 6.75 -8.07 5.02
CA GLN A 51 6.53 -8.07 3.58
C GLN A 51 6.71 -6.69 2.95
N THR A 52 7.42 -6.64 1.82
CA THR A 52 7.73 -5.39 1.10
C THR A 52 7.15 -5.36 -0.30
N ASP A 53 6.85 -6.52 -0.88
CA ASP A 53 6.27 -6.69 -2.20
C ASP A 53 4.81 -6.22 -2.20
N ILE A 54 4.51 -5.18 -2.97
CA ILE A 54 3.19 -4.53 -2.98
C ILE A 54 2.12 -5.48 -3.48
N ARG A 55 2.43 -6.31 -4.49
CA ARG A 55 1.48 -7.29 -5.00
C ARG A 55 1.12 -8.30 -3.91
N LYS A 56 2.09 -8.80 -3.14
CA LYS A 56 1.84 -9.69 -2.00
C LYS A 56 1.04 -9.01 -0.90
N LEU A 57 1.36 -7.76 -0.54
CA LEU A 57 0.61 -6.98 0.46
C LEU A 57 -0.86 -6.82 0.05
N VAL A 58 -1.12 -6.49 -1.22
CA VAL A 58 -2.48 -6.39 -1.78
C VAL A 58 -3.22 -7.73 -1.72
N ILE A 59 -2.55 -8.82 -2.09
CA ILE A 59 -3.12 -10.17 -2.03
C ILE A 59 -3.49 -10.56 -0.58
N ILE A 60 -2.65 -10.23 0.42
CA ILE A 60 -2.95 -10.44 1.84
C ILE A 60 -4.20 -9.63 2.25
N SER A 61 -4.27 -8.37 1.81
CA SER A 61 -5.41 -7.50 2.08
C SER A 61 -6.72 -8.04 1.51
N ILE A 62 -6.73 -8.54 0.27
CA ILE A 62 -7.90 -9.15 -0.37
C ILE A 62 -8.39 -10.34 0.47
N LYS A 63 -7.49 -11.26 0.84
CA LYS A 63 -7.85 -12.42 1.66
C LYS A 63 -8.44 -12.03 2.99
N ARG A 64 -7.86 -11.06 3.68
CA ARG A 64 -8.42 -10.56 4.94
C ARG A 64 -9.83 -10.01 4.78
N GLN A 65 -10.11 -9.33 3.68
CA GLN A 65 -11.45 -8.84 3.39
C GLN A 65 -12.43 -9.98 3.14
N ASP A 66 -12.03 -11.02 2.41
CA ASP A 66 -12.87 -12.19 2.15
C ASP A 66 -13.14 -13.03 3.41
N LEU A 67 -12.14 -13.17 4.28
CA LEU A 67 -12.27 -13.83 5.57
C LEU A 67 -13.20 -13.10 6.52
N ARG A 68 -13.09 -11.77 6.58
CA ARG A 68 -14.00 -10.93 7.37
C ARG A 68 -15.44 -10.98 6.86
N LYS A 69 -15.64 -11.30 5.58
CA LYS A 69 -16.98 -11.56 5.00
C LYS A 69 -17.51 -12.97 5.30
N GLY A 70 -16.75 -13.82 6.00
CA GLY A 70 -17.18 -15.14 6.45
C GLY A 70 -16.86 -16.29 5.48
N ASN A 71 -16.01 -16.09 4.49
CA ASN A 71 -15.91 -17.05 3.39
C ASN A 71 -14.97 -18.25 3.59
N LEU A 72 -13.94 -18.24 4.45
CA LEU A 72 -13.02 -19.40 4.55
C LEU A 72 -12.30 -19.60 5.92
N PRO A 73 -11.94 -20.85 6.29
CA PRO A 73 -11.08 -21.18 7.44
C PRO A 73 -9.58 -20.89 7.22
N ASP A 74 -8.82 -20.70 8.32
CA ASP A 74 -7.42 -20.21 8.32
C ASP A 74 -6.43 -21.11 7.56
N GLU A 75 -6.61 -22.44 7.65
CA GLU A 75 -5.81 -23.45 6.95
C GLU A 75 -5.99 -23.41 5.42
N VAL A 76 -7.18 -22.98 4.96
CA VAL A 76 -7.47 -22.83 3.53
C VAL A 76 -6.73 -21.62 2.97
N ILE A 77 -6.62 -20.52 3.72
CA ILE A 77 -5.86 -19.32 3.33
C ILE A 77 -4.40 -19.67 3.07
N GLN A 78 -3.78 -20.46 3.97
CA GLN A 78 -2.38 -20.84 3.83
C GLN A 78 -2.14 -21.75 2.63
N ARG A 79 -3.06 -22.67 2.34
CA ARG A 79 -3.01 -23.48 1.10
C ARG A 79 -3.27 -22.64 -0.15
N GLU A 80 -4.17 -21.66 -0.07
CA GLU A 80 -4.44 -20.77 -1.20
C GLU A 80 -3.27 -19.84 -1.49
N ILE A 81 -2.55 -19.31 -0.49
CA ILE A 81 -1.31 -18.49 -0.68
C ILE A 81 -0.35 -19.13 -1.69
N LYS A 82 -0.27 -20.47 -1.68
CA LYS A 82 0.60 -21.24 -2.57
C LYS A 82 0.00 -21.59 -3.95
N LYS A 83 -1.29 -21.35 -4.19
CA LYS A 83 -2.05 -21.84 -5.35
C LYS A 83 -2.47 -20.75 -6.36
N TYR A 84 -2.16 -19.47 -6.14
CA TYR A 84 -2.82 -18.40 -6.91
C TYR A 84 -2.52 -18.41 -8.41
N ASP A 85 -3.59 -18.68 -9.19
CA ASP A 85 -3.68 -18.77 -10.64
C ASP A 85 -4.72 -17.78 -11.23
N CYS A 86 -4.50 -17.43 -12.50
CA CYS A 86 -5.28 -16.80 -13.58
C CYS A 86 -6.14 -15.54 -13.32
N HIS A 87 -6.91 -15.45 -12.23
CA HIS A 87 -7.93 -14.39 -12.07
C HIS A 87 -7.68 -13.42 -10.91
N GLN A 88 -7.02 -13.85 -9.83
CA GLN A 88 -6.74 -12.99 -8.67
C GLN A 88 -5.62 -11.96 -8.96
N THR A 89 -4.90 -12.11 -10.07
CA THR A 89 -3.96 -11.11 -10.58
C THR A 89 -4.67 -9.82 -11.00
N SER A 90 -5.87 -9.87 -11.61
CA SER A 90 -6.55 -8.65 -12.09
C SER A 90 -7.09 -7.80 -10.94
N LEU A 91 -7.68 -8.42 -9.91
CA LEU A 91 -8.12 -7.71 -8.71
C LEU A 91 -6.92 -7.16 -7.91
N ALA A 92 -5.81 -7.91 -7.85
CA ALA A 92 -4.58 -7.43 -7.24
C ALA A 92 -4.01 -6.23 -8.00
N VAL A 93 -4.03 -6.24 -9.34
CA VAL A 93 -3.63 -5.10 -10.18
C VAL A 93 -4.53 -3.90 -9.92
N GLN A 94 -5.86 -4.06 -9.97
CA GLN A 94 -6.80 -2.97 -9.69
C GLN A 94 -6.59 -2.36 -8.31
N LYS A 95 -6.39 -3.20 -7.29
CA LYS A 95 -6.19 -2.74 -5.91
C LYS A 95 -4.79 -2.13 -5.69
N LYS A 96 -3.76 -2.57 -6.42
CA LYS A 96 -2.46 -1.87 -6.51
C LYS A 96 -2.64 -0.47 -7.07
N VAL A 97 -3.35 -0.34 -8.19
CA VAL A 97 -3.64 0.98 -8.81
C VAL A 97 -4.37 1.89 -7.83
N LEU A 98 -5.44 1.41 -7.18
CA LEU A 98 -6.17 2.21 -6.18
C LEU A 98 -5.32 2.59 -4.96
N LEU A 99 -4.37 1.75 -4.56
CA LEU A 99 -3.43 2.07 -3.50
C LEU A 99 -2.49 3.20 -3.91
N LEU A 100 -1.92 3.13 -5.12
CA LEU A 100 -1.02 4.18 -5.65
C LEU A 100 -1.77 5.50 -5.82
N MET A 101 -2.95 5.49 -6.44
CA MET A 101 -3.80 6.68 -6.59
C MET A 101 -4.15 7.33 -5.25
N PHE A 102 -4.37 6.52 -4.21
CA PHE A 102 -4.59 7.03 -2.86
C PHE A 102 -3.34 7.74 -2.33
N ILE A 103 -2.16 7.14 -2.46
CA ILE A 103 -0.90 7.71 -1.99
C ILE A 103 -0.58 9.02 -2.73
N GLU A 104 -0.70 9.02 -4.06
CA GLU A 104 -0.50 10.21 -4.91
C GLU A 104 -1.40 11.37 -4.47
N ARG A 105 -2.69 11.09 -4.31
CA ARG A 105 -3.69 12.09 -3.89
C ARG A 105 -3.34 12.70 -2.53
N GLU A 106 -3.04 11.87 -1.53
CA GLU A 106 -2.78 12.36 -0.18
C GLU A 106 -1.48 13.16 -0.13
N LEU A 107 -0.43 12.69 -0.80
CA LEU A 107 0.86 13.37 -0.87
C LEU A 107 0.86 14.59 -1.81
N GLY A 108 -0.11 14.71 -2.71
CA GLY A 108 -0.17 15.79 -3.71
C GLY A 108 0.92 15.65 -4.79
N ILE A 109 1.24 14.42 -5.16
CA ILE A 109 2.20 14.08 -6.23
C ILE A 109 1.46 13.40 -7.40
N ALA A 110 2.12 13.30 -8.55
CA ALA A 110 1.60 12.58 -9.71
C ALA A 110 2.74 11.82 -10.37
N MET A 111 2.71 10.49 -10.27
CA MET A 111 3.63 9.58 -10.93
C MET A 111 3.18 9.36 -12.38
N GLU A 112 4.13 9.09 -13.26
CA GLU A 112 3.79 8.66 -14.62
C GLU A 112 3.25 7.21 -14.60
N ASP A 113 2.44 6.84 -15.59
CA ASP A 113 1.78 5.53 -15.62
C ASP A 113 2.79 4.37 -15.67
N ASP A 114 3.89 4.54 -16.40
CA ASP A 114 5.00 3.59 -16.50
C ASP A 114 5.75 3.48 -15.17
N GLU A 115 6.10 4.62 -14.55
CA GLU A 115 6.69 4.68 -13.22
C GLU A 115 5.83 3.94 -12.19
N ALA A 116 4.53 4.25 -12.12
CA ALA A 116 3.61 3.62 -11.19
C ALA A 116 3.48 2.10 -11.45
N SER A 117 3.57 1.69 -12.71
CA SER A 117 3.52 0.28 -13.10
C SER A 117 4.75 -0.49 -12.63
N ASP A 118 5.93 0.13 -12.71
CA ASP A 118 7.25 -0.44 -12.39
C ASP A 118 7.51 -0.58 -10.88
N ILE A 119 6.75 0.13 -10.04
CA ILE A 119 6.88 0.00 -8.57
C ILE A 119 6.41 -1.39 -8.12
N GLU A 120 7.33 -2.27 -7.72
CA GLU A 120 7.04 -3.63 -7.25
C GLU A 120 7.01 -3.73 -5.72
N ASN A 121 7.79 -2.91 -5.02
CA ASN A 121 7.95 -2.99 -3.57
C ASN A 121 7.97 -1.64 -2.84
N LEU A 122 7.89 -1.68 -1.51
CA LEU A 122 7.84 -0.50 -0.65
C LEU A 122 9.12 0.36 -0.71
N ASP A 123 10.27 -0.23 -1.01
CA ASP A 123 11.53 0.51 -1.14
C ASP A 123 11.53 1.37 -2.41
N GLU A 124 11.10 0.81 -3.54
CA GLU A 124 10.91 1.55 -4.80
C GLU A 124 9.83 2.62 -4.68
N LEU A 125 8.72 2.30 -4.01
CA LEU A 125 7.66 3.27 -3.74
C LEU A 125 8.17 4.43 -2.88
N ALA A 126 9.02 4.15 -1.88
CA ALA A 126 9.62 5.19 -1.06
C ALA A 126 10.57 6.07 -1.87
N ASP A 127 11.38 5.50 -2.76
CA ASP A 127 12.28 6.26 -3.64
C ASP A 127 11.49 7.15 -4.60
N ALA A 128 10.42 6.65 -5.21
CA ALA A 128 9.52 7.43 -6.05
C ALA A 128 8.87 8.58 -5.28
N VAL A 129 8.28 8.30 -4.12
CA VAL A 129 7.67 9.33 -3.26
C VAL A 129 8.69 10.42 -2.87
N ILE A 130 9.90 10.04 -2.47
CA ILE A 130 10.95 11.01 -2.11
C ILE A 130 11.33 11.86 -3.31
N ARG A 131 11.53 11.25 -4.49
CA ARG A 131 11.89 11.97 -5.72
C ARG A 131 10.84 13.03 -6.05
N HIS A 132 9.57 12.65 -6.08
CA HIS A 132 8.45 13.55 -6.38
C HIS A 132 8.29 14.67 -5.33
N LEU A 133 8.37 14.34 -4.04
CA LEU A 133 8.28 15.35 -2.97
C LEU A 133 9.44 16.35 -2.97
N LYS A 134 10.60 15.97 -3.49
CA LYS A 134 11.76 16.88 -3.69
C LYS A 134 11.67 17.69 -4.97
N GLY A 135 10.61 17.55 -5.76
CA GLY A 135 10.43 18.21 -7.05
C GLY A 135 11.24 17.58 -8.19
N GLY A 136 11.69 16.33 -8.02
CA GLY A 136 12.23 15.53 -9.12
C GLY A 136 11.10 15.09 -10.05
N LYS A 137 11.37 15.14 -11.36
CA LYS A 137 10.59 14.40 -12.36
C LYS A 137 11.12 12.98 -12.38
#